data_AF-R9SKJ3-F1
#
_entry.id   AF-R9SKJ3-F1
#
_cell.length_a   1.000
_cell.length_b   1.000
_cell.length_c   1.000
_cell.angle_alpha   90.00
_cell.angle_beta   90.00
_cell.angle_gamma   90.00
#
_symmetry.space_group_name_H-M   'P 1'
#
loop_
_entity.id
_entity.type
_entity.pdbx_description
1 polymer ?
#
loop_
_entity_poly.entity_id
_entity_poly.type
_entity_poly.pdbx_seq_one_letter_code
_entity_poly.pdbx_strand_id
1 'polypeptide(L)'
;MGFMDRINKKGIYSDSITERIRSIQSEDLNLEELIDIARNDDAWQVRSAAYMRIGSEDYGYLEIAYNDGNSDNAISAVRNIKNVELLDEFSLKAKNAKARKVAVARIRNLRVLKEVALNDTDPTIRNIALSRVNDEKLYKESAIKDRDFNVGKFALSHITSLEDIYCIALNSKCKETRFIATELIENEDILERIAIKDEDVDVGIIAIDGIEDEKKLTNIALNSNCLNSRGLATDKVYNLKYLKEIAIANRNNDMAYIALDKIEDEDLLRDIALKADKVEYKSSIIKKIYDEEKLLEIGLNSDNNQIKEEIVDKIYDEDKLKELFIDNTDATLKSKIAEKIDDENILYSLYDKNEDDSVKKILVEKIYNEDYLKEILKDSDNASIRKAIVNKITDIYTLNEIAENDEVWQIRAIAYEKLGKIEPALEEILNNTNDSELFYDSYNEYKDLEVEISDFIENKKFFMDTLLIPYEKTLSYYQKLDDRYPLKELEDTSENKIELIKEREELCKKKIKEFKTNINKVSSEGKDKILYLALSQENYENHKVVVELTNDREILNKIARDENEFPRIKKLAQAKLEEIDDIIII
;
A
#
# COMPACT_ATOMS: atom_id res chain seq x y z
N MET A 1 -30.74 -65.27 58.03
CA MET A 1 -31.64 -66.17 57.28
C MET A 1 -31.03 -67.55 57.12
N GLY A 2 -31.74 -68.61 57.55
CA GLY A 2 -31.28 -70.01 57.46
C GLY A 2 -31.33 -70.56 56.02
N PHE A 3 -30.59 -71.63 55.74
CA PHE A 3 -30.50 -72.26 54.41
C PHE A 3 -31.87 -72.67 53.82
N MET A 4 -32.82 -73.06 54.68
CA MET A 4 -34.18 -73.45 54.27
C MET A 4 -35.07 -72.26 53.83
N ASP A 5 -34.89 -71.06 54.41
CA ASP A 5 -35.65 -69.86 53.98
C ASP A 5 -35.26 -69.42 52.57
N ARG A 6 -33.98 -69.56 52.20
CA ARG A 6 -33.50 -69.26 50.84
C ARG A 6 -33.99 -70.25 49.80
N ILE A 7 -34.38 -71.46 50.20
CA ILE A 7 -34.93 -72.49 49.31
C ILE A 7 -36.40 -72.20 48.97
N ASN A 8 -37.16 -71.63 49.91
CA ASN A 8 -38.57 -71.25 49.71
C ASN A 8 -38.75 -69.89 49.03
N LYS A 9 -37.72 -69.03 49.07
CA LYS A 9 -37.69 -67.69 48.44
C LYS A 9 -36.65 -67.61 47.32
N LYS A 10 -36.64 -68.61 46.42
CA LYS A 10 -35.61 -68.71 45.35
C LYS A 10 -35.74 -67.63 44.28
N GLY A 11 -36.98 -67.22 43.97
CA GLY A 11 -37.21 -66.32 42.85
C GLY A 11 -36.74 -64.89 43.11
N ILE A 12 -36.66 -64.44 44.37
CA ILE A 12 -36.08 -63.12 44.73
C ILE A 12 -34.56 -63.04 44.52
N TYR A 13 -33.86 -64.18 44.45
CA TYR A 13 -32.42 -64.24 44.16
C TYR A 13 -32.13 -64.73 42.73
N SER A 14 -33.14 -64.74 41.85
CA SER A 14 -32.97 -65.13 40.45
C SER A 14 -32.13 -64.09 39.68
N ASP A 15 -31.35 -64.56 38.72
CA ASP A 15 -30.66 -63.69 37.75
C ASP A 15 -31.66 -63.00 36.79
N SER A 16 -32.89 -63.52 36.68
CA SER A 16 -33.95 -62.95 35.86
C SER A 16 -34.71 -61.85 36.60
N ILE A 17 -34.60 -60.61 36.13
CA ILE A 17 -35.35 -59.44 36.65
C ILE A 17 -36.85 -59.73 36.68
N THR A 18 -37.40 -60.33 35.61
CA THR A 18 -38.83 -60.66 35.51
C THR A 18 -39.27 -61.67 36.57
N GLU A 19 -38.42 -62.64 36.88
CA GLU A 19 -38.70 -63.62 37.94
C GLU A 19 -38.63 -62.98 39.32
N ARG A 20 -37.62 -62.12 39.58
CA ARG A 20 -37.52 -61.35 40.82
C ARG A 20 -38.75 -60.46 41.04
N ILE A 21 -39.21 -59.74 40.02
CA ILE A 21 -40.43 -58.91 40.10
C ILE A 21 -41.67 -59.77 40.40
N ARG A 22 -41.83 -60.93 39.74
CA ARG A 22 -42.95 -61.83 39.99
C ARG A 22 -42.93 -62.34 41.43
N SER A 23 -41.76 -62.74 41.94
CA SER A 23 -41.59 -63.18 43.33
C SER A 23 -41.88 -62.07 44.33
N ILE A 24 -41.50 -60.83 44.04
CA ILE A 24 -41.91 -59.66 44.82
C ILE A 24 -43.43 -59.53 44.88
N GLN A 25 -44.21 -60.03 43.92
CA GLN A 25 -45.67 -59.94 43.95
C GLN A 25 -46.35 -61.17 44.56
N SER A 26 -45.76 -62.37 44.41
CA SER A 26 -46.42 -63.63 44.76
C SER A 26 -45.92 -64.29 46.05
N GLU A 27 -44.69 -64.02 46.49
CA GLU A 27 -44.12 -64.65 47.69
C GLU A 27 -44.52 -63.92 48.98
N ASP A 28 -44.56 -64.65 50.09
CA ASP A 28 -44.83 -64.09 51.43
C ASP A 28 -43.54 -63.52 52.03
N LEU A 29 -43.20 -62.32 51.57
CA LEU A 29 -42.04 -61.55 52.02
C LEU A 29 -42.45 -60.63 53.18
N ASN A 30 -41.63 -60.61 54.24
CA ASN A 30 -41.85 -59.70 55.35
C ASN A 30 -41.39 -58.27 55.00
N LEU A 31 -41.76 -57.30 55.84
CA LEU A 31 -41.46 -55.89 55.58
C LEU A 31 -39.95 -55.58 55.54
N GLU A 32 -39.15 -56.24 56.39
CA GLU A 32 -37.69 -56.01 56.46
C GLU A 32 -36.99 -56.51 55.18
N GLU A 33 -37.39 -57.67 54.67
CA GLU A 33 -36.91 -58.23 53.40
C GLU A 33 -37.28 -57.34 52.21
N LEU A 34 -38.52 -56.84 52.16
CA LEU A 34 -38.95 -55.94 51.09
C LEU A 34 -38.23 -54.58 51.14
N ILE A 35 -37.93 -54.06 52.33
CA ILE A 35 -37.12 -52.84 52.50
C ILE A 35 -35.68 -53.07 52.03
N ASP A 36 -35.08 -54.22 52.34
CA ASP A 36 -33.74 -54.58 51.88
C ASP A 36 -33.68 -54.64 50.35
N ILE A 37 -34.61 -55.38 49.72
CA ILE A 37 -34.71 -55.46 48.26
C ILE A 37 -34.94 -54.07 47.65
N ALA A 38 -35.86 -53.27 48.20
CA ALA A 38 -36.15 -51.93 47.68
C ALA A 38 -34.94 -50.99 47.72
N ARG A 39 -34.05 -51.14 48.70
CA ARG A 39 -32.86 -50.28 48.86
C ARG A 39 -31.64 -50.78 48.12
N ASN A 40 -31.46 -52.10 48.03
CA ASN A 40 -30.16 -52.71 47.72
C ASN A 40 -30.17 -53.58 46.45
N ASP A 41 -31.31 -53.93 45.85
CA ASP A 41 -31.32 -54.72 44.60
C ASP A 41 -30.61 -53.96 43.47
N ASP A 42 -29.85 -54.66 42.64
CA ASP A 42 -29.08 -54.07 41.56
C ASP A 42 -29.97 -53.58 40.41
N ALA A 43 -31.11 -54.24 40.17
CA ALA A 43 -32.07 -53.86 39.15
C ALA A 43 -33.10 -52.86 39.66
N TRP A 44 -33.14 -51.68 39.05
CA TRP A 44 -34.09 -50.61 39.41
C TRP A 44 -35.55 -51.03 39.25
N GLN A 45 -35.88 -51.92 38.32
CA GLN A 45 -37.24 -52.43 38.13
C GLN A 45 -37.70 -53.26 39.33
N VAL A 46 -36.77 -54.01 39.92
CA VAL A 46 -37.00 -54.85 41.10
C VAL A 46 -37.13 -53.95 42.33
N ARG A 47 -36.25 -52.94 42.50
CA ARG A 47 -36.39 -51.91 43.52
C ARG A 47 -37.75 -51.18 43.44
N SER A 48 -38.14 -50.77 42.23
CA SER A 48 -39.44 -50.13 41.98
C SER A 48 -40.61 -51.03 42.40
N ALA A 49 -40.61 -52.30 42.00
CA ALA A 49 -41.67 -53.25 42.37
C ALA A 49 -41.76 -53.46 43.89
N ALA A 50 -40.62 -53.53 44.57
CA ALA A 50 -40.57 -53.64 46.03
C ALA A 50 -41.15 -52.39 46.72
N TYR A 51 -40.77 -51.18 46.28
CA TYR A 51 -41.33 -49.92 46.79
C TYR A 51 -42.85 -49.83 46.61
N MET A 52 -43.37 -50.26 45.45
CA MET A 52 -44.81 -50.31 45.19
C MET A 52 -45.52 -51.26 46.16
N ARG A 53 -44.94 -52.45 46.44
CA ARG A 53 -45.54 -53.44 47.34
C ARG A 53 -45.58 -52.98 48.79
N ILE A 54 -44.56 -52.27 49.27
CA ILE A 54 -44.52 -51.74 50.65
C ILE A 54 -45.34 -50.46 50.84
N GLY A 55 -46.09 -50.02 49.83
CA GLY A 55 -46.91 -48.82 49.88
C GLY A 55 -46.14 -47.50 49.79
N SER A 56 -44.85 -47.54 49.43
CA SER A 56 -43.99 -46.37 49.21
C SER A 56 -43.95 -46.02 47.73
N GLU A 57 -45.13 -45.83 47.12
CA GLU A 57 -45.31 -45.66 45.67
C GLU A 57 -44.40 -44.58 45.07
N ASP A 58 -44.21 -43.46 45.78
CA ASP A 58 -43.39 -42.34 45.32
C ASP A 58 -41.92 -42.72 45.07
N TYR A 59 -41.34 -43.57 45.92
CA TYR A 59 -39.98 -44.08 45.71
C TYR A 59 -39.94 -45.08 44.55
N GLY A 60 -41.00 -45.85 44.34
CA GLY A 60 -41.12 -46.72 43.17
C GLY A 60 -41.18 -45.91 41.87
N TYR A 61 -41.99 -44.86 41.83
CA TYR A 61 -42.02 -43.93 40.69
C TYR A 61 -40.69 -43.19 40.50
N LEU A 62 -39.97 -42.87 41.58
CA LEU A 62 -38.66 -42.24 41.50
C LEU A 62 -37.62 -43.15 40.81
N GLU A 63 -37.64 -44.46 41.11
CA GLU A 63 -36.79 -45.46 40.43
C GLU A 63 -37.07 -45.51 38.92
N ILE A 64 -38.35 -45.53 38.52
CA ILE A 64 -38.75 -45.46 37.11
C ILE A 64 -38.27 -44.15 36.48
N ALA A 65 -38.47 -43.02 37.16
CA ALA A 65 -38.14 -41.71 36.64
C ALA A 65 -36.63 -41.51 36.36
N TYR A 66 -35.76 -42.09 37.20
CA TYR A 66 -34.31 -41.98 37.03
C TYR A 66 -33.74 -42.92 35.97
N ASN A 67 -34.30 -44.13 35.85
CA ASN A 67 -33.62 -45.24 35.20
C ASN A 67 -34.33 -45.76 33.95
N ASP A 68 -35.63 -45.48 33.77
CA ASP A 68 -36.34 -45.91 32.56
C ASP A 68 -35.81 -45.15 31.34
N GLY A 69 -35.35 -45.90 30.33
CA GLY A 69 -34.84 -45.34 29.09
C GLY A 69 -35.91 -44.68 28.22
N ASN A 70 -37.19 -44.99 28.45
CA ASN A 70 -38.31 -44.37 27.77
C ASN A 70 -38.72 -43.05 28.48
N SER A 71 -38.63 -41.95 27.75
CA SER A 71 -38.94 -40.62 28.29
C SER A 71 -40.39 -40.45 28.71
N ASP A 72 -41.33 -41.09 28.04
CA ASP A 72 -42.76 -40.96 28.37
C ASP A 72 -43.09 -41.72 29.66
N ASN A 73 -42.43 -42.85 29.90
CA ASN A 73 -42.51 -43.57 31.17
C ASN A 73 -41.93 -42.71 32.30
N ALA A 74 -40.74 -42.12 32.10
CA ALA A 74 -40.12 -41.25 33.09
C ALA A 74 -40.99 -40.03 33.42
N ILE A 75 -41.56 -39.36 32.40
CA ILE A 75 -42.52 -38.26 32.58
C ILE A 75 -43.75 -38.71 33.37
N SER A 76 -44.33 -39.85 33.00
CA SER A 76 -45.53 -40.39 33.65
C SER A 76 -45.26 -40.76 35.11
N ALA A 77 -44.09 -41.34 35.39
CA ALA A 77 -43.66 -41.62 36.75
C ALA A 77 -43.50 -40.33 37.56
N VAL A 78 -42.81 -39.32 37.04
CA VAL A 78 -42.68 -38.00 37.68
C VAL A 78 -44.04 -37.38 37.97
N ARG A 79 -45.05 -37.54 37.10
CA ARG A 79 -46.42 -37.03 37.35
C ARG A 79 -47.14 -37.73 38.50
N ASN A 80 -46.86 -39.02 38.71
CA ASN A 80 -47.51 -39.82 39.75
C ASN A 80 -46.88 -39.66 41.15
N ILE A 81 -45.66 -39.14 41.25
CA ILE A 81 -45.02 -38.82 42.54
C ILE A 81 -45.87 -37.78 43.28
N LYS A 82 -46.38 -38.11 44.47
CA LYS A 82 -47.21 -37.25 45.32
C LYS A 82 -46.35 -36.41 46.27
N ASN A 83 -45.30 -37.00 46.86
CA ASN A 83 -44.34 -36.28 47.68
C ASN A 83 -43.42 -35.40 46.83
N VAL A 84 -43.74 -34.11 46.76
CA VAL A 84 -43.00 -33.12 45.97
C VAL A 84 -41.57 -32.89 46.45
N GLU A 85 -41.22 -33.24 47.69
CA GLU A 85 -39.86 -33.09 48.21
C GLU A 85 -38.89 -34.05 47.52
N LEU A 86 -39.36 -35.22 47.06
CA LEU A 86 -38.54 -36.17 46.29
C LEU A 86 -38.17 -35.62 44.90
N LEU A 87 -38.94 -34.64 44.40
CA LEU A 87 -38.67 -34.00 43.12
C LEU A 87 -37.53 -32.98 43.20
N ASP A 88 -37.15 -32.52 44.40
CA ASP A 88 -36.07 -31.54 44.58
C ASP A 88 -34.74 -32.11 44.07
N GLU A 89 -34.31 -33.26 44.58
CA GLU A 89 -33.08 -33.90 44.13
C GLU A 89 -33.18 -34.37 42.68
N PHE A 90 -34.35 -34.89 42.28
CA PHE A 90 -34.60 -35.32 40.90
C PHE A 90 -34.40 -34.17 39.91
N SER A 91 -34.91 -32.99 40.23
CA SER A 91 -34.80 -31.81 39.38
C SER A 91 -33.36 -31.32 39.17
N LEU A 92 -32.44 -31.66 40.08
CA LEU A 92 -31.03 -31.28 39.98
C LEU A 92 -30.17 -32.33 39.27
N LYS A 93 -30.51 -33.62 39.43
CA LYS A 93 -29.60 -34.72 39.06
C LYS A 93 -30.07 -35.57 37.89
N ALA A 94 -31.38 -35.63 37.61
CA ALA A 94 -31.90 -36.58 36.62
C ALA A 94 -31.40 -36.25 35.21
N LYS A 95 -30.99 -37.26 34.44
CA LYS A 95 -30.46 -37.05 33.09
C LYS A 95 -31.54 -36.66 32.07
N ASN A 96 -32.77 -37.15 32.24
CA ASN A 96 -33.87 -36.92 31.32
C ASN A 96 -34.43 -35.48 31.46
N ALA A 97 -34.09 -34.59 30.52
CA ALA A 97 -34.53 -33.20 30.53
C ALA A 97 -36.06 -33.05 30.49
N LYS A 98 -36.78 -33.89 29.73
CA LYS A 98 -38.25 -33.81 29.67
C LYS A 98 -38.90 -34.18 31.01
N ALA A 99 -38.35 -35.18 31.69
CA ALA A 99 -38.81 -35.54 33.03
C ALA A 99 -38.43 -34.46 34.07
N ARG A 100 -37.20 -33.90 34.01
CA ARG A 100 -36.78 -32.76 34.85
C ARG A 100 -37.71 -31.56 34.67
N LYS A 101 -38.06 -31.21 33.43
CA LYS A 101 -39.01 -30.12 33.12
C LYS A 101 -40.33 -30.28 33.87
N VAL A 102 -40.88 -31.50 33.90
CA VAL A 102 -42.13 -31.81 34.61
C VAL A 102 -41.93 -31.76 36.13
N ALA A 103 -40.79 -32.21 36.64
CA ALA A 103 -40.46 -32.12 38.05
C ALA A 103 -40.35 -30.65 38.51
N VAL A 104 -39.59 -29.82 37.78
CA VAL A 104 -39.39 -28.39 38.07
C VAL A 104 -40.70 -27.60 38.06
N ALA A 105 -41.65 -27.97 37.20
CA ALA A 105 -42.99 -27.38 37.20
C ALA A 105 -43.80 -27.69 38.48
N ARG A 106 -43.37 -28.68 39.28
CA ARG A 106 -44.08 -29.15 40.48
C ARG A 106 -43.34 -28.85 41.80
N ILE A 107 -42.01 -28.66 41.78
CA ILE A 107 -41.25 -28.35 43.01
C ILE A 107 -41.71 -27.04 43.65
N ARG A 108 -41.65 -26.97 44.98
CA ARG A 108 -42.00 -25.79 45.80
C ARG A 108 -40.80 -25.19 46.52
N ASN A 109 -39.70 -25.92 46.58
CA ASN A 109 -38.50 -25.48 47.26
C ASN A 109 -37.83 -24.36 46.47
N LEU A 110 -37.96 -23.12 46.96
CA LEU A 110 -37.41 -21.94 46.31
C LEU A 110 -35.89 -22.01 46.16
N ARG A 111 -35.18 -22.66 47.09
CA ARG A 111 -33.72 -22.82 46.98
C ARG A 111 -33.36 -23.69 45.78
N VAL A 112 -34.09 -24.78 45.57
CA VAL A 112 -33.88 -25.70 44.45
C VAL A 112 -34.29 -25.03 43.14
N LEU A 113 -35.40 -24.27 43.12
CA LEU A 113 -35.78 -23.49 41.93
C LEU A 113 -34.71 -22.48 41.53
N LYS A 114 -34.10 -21.76 42.49
CA LYS A 114 -32.99 -20.84 42.22
C LYS A 114 -31.77 -21.56 41.65
N GLU A 115 -31.44 -22.73 42.20
CA GLU A 115 -30.34 -23.56 41.72
C GLU A 115 -30.58 -24.04 40.27
N VAL A 116 -31.77 -24.57 39.98
CA VAL A 116 -32.17 -25.00 38.64
C VAL A 116 -32.14 -23.83 37.66
N ALA A 117 -32.66 -22.67 38.05
CA ALA A 117 -32.69 -21.46 37.23
C ALA A 117 -31.30 -20.98 36.78
N LEU A 118 -30.27 -21.17 37.61
CA LEU A 118 -28.89 -20.75 37.31
C LEU A 118 -28.09 -21.84 36.58
N ASN A 119 -28.35 -23.11 36.88
CA ASN A 119 -27.39 -24.18 36.57
C ASN A 119 -27.95 -25.36 35.76
N ASP A 120 -29.26 -25.48 35.51
CA ASP A 120 -29.75 -26.58 34.65
C ASP A 120 -29.16 -26.44 33.24
N THR A 121 -28.79 -27.55 32.62
CA THR A 121 -28.19 -27.55 31.28
C THR A 121 -29.18 -27.16 30.18
N ASP A 122 -30.48 -27.37 30.39
CA ASP A 122 -31.54 -27.06 29.42
C ASP A 122 -32.10 -25.64 29.66
N PRO A 123 -31.95 -24.71 28.70
CA PRO A 123 -32.45 -23.34 28.84
C PRO A 123 -33.95 -23.23 29.08
N THR A 124 -34.74 -24.17 28.54
CA THR A 124 -36.20 -24.21 28.75
C THR A 124 -36.52 -24.49 30.21
N ILE A 125 -35.75 -25.37 30.85
CA ILE A 125 -35.94 -25.71 32.27
C ILE A 125 -35.52 -24.54 33.14
N ARG A 126 -34.39 -23.87 32.81
CA ARG A 126 -33.97 -22.63 33.50
C ARG A 126 -35.06 -21.56 33.45
N ASN A 127 -35.67 -21.32 32.29
CA ASN A 127 -36.78 -20.38 32.13
C ASN A 127 -38.03 -20.76 32.93
N ILE A 128 -38.38 -22.04 32.97
CA ILE A 128 -39.50 -22.49 33.81
C ILE A 128 -39.21 -22.23 35.28
N ALA A 129 -38.00 -22.54 35.74
CA ALA A 129 -37.60 -22.26 37.12
C ALA A 129 -37.65 -20.74 37.42
N LEU A 130 -37.10 -19.91 36.54
CA LEU A 130 -37.16 -18.44 36.65
C LEU A 130 -38.59 -17.90 36.73
N SER A 131 -39.50 -18.40 35.91
CA SER A 131 -40.92 -17.98 35.94
C SER A 131 -41.63 -18.29 37.26
N ARG A 132 -41.06 -19.18 38.09
CA ARG A 132 -41.63 -19.63 39.36
C ARG A 132 -41.01 -18.97 40.59
N VAL A 133 -39.88 -18.28 40.47
CA VAL A 133 -39.20 -17.68 41.63
C VAL A 133 -39.62 -16.23 41.88
N ASN A 134 -39.96 -15.46 40.83
CA ASN A 134 -40.34 -14.04 40.91
C ASN A 134 -39.40 -13.21 41.80
N ASP A 135 -38.10 -13.26 41.50
CA ASP A 135 -37.04 -12.59 42.25
C ASP A 135 -36.17 -11.79 41.28
N GLU A 136 -36.28 -10.47 41.33
CA GLU A 136 -35.56 -9.55 40.44
C GLU A 136 -34.04 -9.69 40.55
N LYS A 137 -33.50 -10.02 41.73
CA LYS A 137 -32.06 -10.27 41.90
C LYS A 137 -31.62 -11.51 41.12
N LEU A 138 -32.46 -12.55 41.12
CA LEU A 138 -32.21 -13.75 40.33
C LEU A 138 -32.33 -13.46 38.83
N TYR A 139 -33.32 -12.66 38.42
CA TYR A 139 -33.43 -12.22 37.03
C TYR A 139 -32.17 -11.48 36.57
N LYS A 140 -31.65 -10.56 37.37
CA LYS A 140 -30.39 -9.87 37.05
C LYS A 140 -29.24 -10.86 36.92
N GLU A 141 -29.09 -11.77 37.88
CA GLU A 141 -28.01 -12.76 37.88
C GLU A 141 -28.07 -13.68 36.66
N SER A 142 -29.27 -14.17 36.31
CA SER A 142 -29.49 -14.99 35.12
C SER A 142 -29.24 -14.22 33.83
N ALA A 143 -29.74 -12.98 33.70
CA ALA A 143 -29.49 -12.14 32.53
C ALA A 143 -27.98 -11.88 32.31
N ILE A 144 -27.19 -11.76 33.38
CA ILE A 144 -25.75 -11.56 33.29
C ILE A 144 -25.00 -12.86 32.95
N LYS A 145 -25.34 -13.98 33.62
CA LYS A 145 -24.53 -15.20 33.58
C LYS A 145 -24.91 -16.16 32.45
N ASP A 146 -26.16 -16.13 32.00
CA ASP A 146 -26.65 -17.06 30.99
C ASP A 146 -26.11 -16.75 29.60
N ARG A 147 -25.87 -17.79 28.81
CA ARG A 147 -25.44 -17.68 27.41
C ARG A 147 -26.59 -17.87 26.43
N ASP A 148 -27.71 -18.41 26.89
CA ASP A 148 -28.91 -18.57 26.08
C ASP A 148 -29.73 -17.28 26.04
N PHE A 149 -29.97 -16.80 24.83
CA PHE A 149 -30.72 -15.58 24.60
C PHE A 149 -32.15 -15.63 25.12
N ASN A 150 -32.85 -16.77 25.06
CA ASN A 150 -34.23 -16.84 25.54
C ASN A 150 -34.28 -16.73 27.07
N VAL A 151 -33.27 -17.23 27.77
CA VAL A 151 -33.17 -17.07 29.23
C VAL A 151 -32.82 -15.64 29.58
N GLY A 152 -31.81 -15.06 28.92
CA GLY A 152 -31.42 -13.66 29.13
C GLY A 152 -32.56 -12.69 28.84
N LYS A 153 -33.28 -12.87 27.72
CA LYS A 153 -34.45 -12.06 27.34
C LYS A 153 -35.60 -12.19 28.34
N PHE A 154 -35.93 -13.40 28.79
CA PHE A 154 -36.98 -13.59 29.80
C PHE A 154 -36.61 -12.90 31.11
N ALA A 155 -35.36 -13.07 31.55
CA ALA A 155 -34.89 -12.44 32.78
C ALA A 155 -34.89 -10.92 32.67
N LEU A 156 -34.35 -10.36 31.57
CA LEU A 156 -34.34 -8.92 31.31
C LEU A 156 -35.75 -8.31 31.27
N SER A 157 -36.75 -9.01 30.72
CA SER A 157 -38.13 -8.50 30.66
C SER A 157 -38.82 -8.37 32.01
N HIS A 158 -38.21 -8.87 33.09
CA HIS A 158 -38.70 -8.77 34.46
C HIS A 158 -37.83 -7.85 35.34
N ILE A 159 -36.88 -7.13 34.74
CA ILE A 159 -36.09 -6.10 35.42
C ILE A 159 -36.82 -4.77 35.28
N THR A 160 -36.95 -4.06 36.40
CA THR A 160 -37.58 -2.75 36.49
C THR A 160 -36.58 -1.64 36.83
N SER A 161 -35.48 -1.98 37.51
CA SER A 161 -34.41 -1.02 37.82
C SER A 161 -33.56 -0.70 36.59
N LEU A 162 -33.40 0.59 36.31
CA LEU A 162 -32.49 1.09 35.28
C LEU A 162 -31.04 0.72 35.58
N GLU A 163 -30.61 0.79 36.84
CA GLU A 163 -29.26 0.41 37.24
C GLU A 163 -28.96 -1.07 36.94
N ASP A 164 -29.96 -1.94 37.10
CA ASP A 164 -29.83 -3.36 36.78
C ASP A 164 -29.80 -3.61 35.27
N ILE A 165 -30.58 -2.88 34.48
CA ILE A 165 -30.49 -2.89 33.01
C ILE A 165 -29.09 -2.46 32.56
N TYR A 166 -28.53 -1.39 33.14
CA TYR A 166 -27.16 -0.94 32.85
C TYR A 166 -26.13 -2.02 33.18
N CYS A 167 -26.29 -2.69 34.32
CA CYS A 167 -25.42 -3.81 34.70
C CYS A 167 -25.50 -4.96 33.68
N ILE A 168 -26.69 -5.28 33.19
CA ILE A 168 -26.90 -6.36 32.21
C ILE A 168 -26.27 -5.98 30.86
N ALA A 169 -26.51 -4.75 30.38
CA ALA A 169 -25.95 -4.24 29.14
C ALA A 169 -24.42 -4.28 29.13
N LEU A 170 -23.76 -4.01 30.27
CA LEU A 170 -22.30 -4.02 30.38
C LEU A 170 -21.68 -5.42 30.59
N ASN A 171 -22.41 -6.39 31.15
CA ASN A 171 -21.80 -7.60 31.70
C ASN A 171 -22.43 -8.92 31.23
N SER A 172 -23.55 -8.90 30.51
CA SER A 172 -24.17 -10.15 30.06
C SER A 172 -23.23 -10.96 29.16
N LYS A 173 -23.13 -12.26 29.41
CA LYS A 173 -22.37 -13.19 28.56
C LYS A 173 -23.03 -13.41 27.20
N CYS A 174 -24.34 -13.22 27.08
CA CYS A 174 -25.08 -13.27 25.82
C CYS A 174 -25.11 -11.88 25.19
N LYS A 175 -24.55 -11.77 23.98
CA LYS A 175 -24.46 -10.50 23.25
C LYS A 175 -25.83 -9.96 22.83
N GLU A 176 -26.76 -10.84 22.45
CA GLU A 176 -28.12 -10.46 22.07
C GLU A 176 -28.89 -9.91 23.27
N THR A 177 -28.59 -10.38 24.48
CA THR A 177 -29.14 -9.82 25.72
C THR A 177 -28.51 -8.45 26.02
N ARG A 178 -27.20 -8.26 25.78
CA ARG A 178 -26.57 -6.92 25.89
C ARG A 178 -27.15 -5.93 24.89
N PHE A 179 -27.37 -6.37 23.65
CA PHE A 179 -27.98 -5.56 22.59
C PHE A 179 -29.35 -5.02 23.02
N ILE A 180 -30.29 -5.91 23.42
CA ILE A 180 -31.62 -5.49 23.87
C ILE A 180 -31.53 -4.61 25.12
N ALA A 181 -30.68 -4.96 26.08
CA ALA A 181 -30.51 -4.14 27.27
C ALA A 181 -30.00 -2.74 26.92
N THR A 182 -29.11 -2.61 25.94
CA THR A 182 -28.55 -1.33 25.47
C THR A 182 -29.60 -0.50 24.75
N GLU A 183 -30.46 -1.11 23.94
CA GLU A 183 -31.58 -0.44 23.25
C GLU A 183 -32.55 0.26 24.22
N LEU A 184 -32.61 -0.19 25.49
CA LEU A 184 -33.46 0.39 26.54
C LEU A 184 -32.79 1.55 27.29
N ILE A 185 -31.55 1.91 26.97
CA ILE A 185 -30.76 2.90 27.71
C ILE A 185 -30.80 4.25 26.99
N GLU A 186 -31.28 5.28 27.68
CA GLU A 186 -31.26 6.67 27.19
C GLU A 186 -30.07 7.47 27.75
N ASN A 187 -29.39 6.97 28.78
CA ASN A 187 -28.29 7.69 29.42
C ASN A 187 -27.00 7.58 28.58
N GLU A 188 -26.62 8.68 27.93
CA GLU A 188 -25.44 8.71 27.07
C GLU A 188 -24.11 8.36 27.77
N ASP A 189 -23.93 8.66 29.07
CA ASP A 189 -22.69 8.29 29.78
C ASP A 189 -22.56 6.77 29.93
N ILE A 190 -23.68 6.07 30.03
CA ILE A 190 -23.70 4.60 30.04
C ILE A 190 -23.50 4.05 28.63
N LEU A 191 -24.17 4.63 27.63
CA LEU A 191 -23.97 4.25 26.23
C LEU A 191 -22.51 4.43 25.79
N GLU A 192 -21.87 5.53 26.18
CA GLU A 192 -20.45 5.79 25.90
C GLU A 192 -19.57 4.67 26.49
N ARG A 193 -19.83 4.26 27.73
CA ARG A 193 -19.09 3.17 28.37
C ARG A 193 -19.29 1.83 27.65
N ILE A 194 -20.50 1.56 27.17
CA ILE A 194 -20.81 0.35 26.40
C ILE A 194 -20.06 0.39 25.06
N ALA A 195 -20.20 1.48 24.31
CA ALA A 195 -19.53 1.68 23.02
C ALA A 195 -17.99 1.58 23.13
N ILE A 196 -17.41 2.00 24.25
CA ILE A 196 -15.95 1.88 24.47
C ILE A 196 -15.52 0.44 24.77
N LYS A 197 -16.29 -0.27 25.60
CA LYS A 197 -15.84 -1.53 26.20
C LYS A 197 -16.31 -2.79 25.46
N ASP A 198 -17.49 -2.76 24.86
CA ASP A 198 -18.08 -3.95 24.25
C ASP A 198 -17.24 -4.41 23.05
N GLU A 199 -17.01 -5.73 22.98
CA GLU A 199 -16.26 -6.35 21.89
C GLU A 199 -17.15 -6.66 20.69
N ASP A 200 -18.47 -6.75 20.89
CA ASP A 200 -19.41 -7.05 19.82
C ASP A 200 -19.81 -5.77 19.07
N VAL A 201 -19.66 -5.81 17.75
CA VAL A 201 -19.88 -4.68 16.85
C VAL A 201 -21.31 -4.17 16.95
N ASP A 202 -22.31 -5.08 16.99
CA ASP A 202 -23.72 -4.69 16.94
C ASP A 202 -24.13 -3.95 18.22
N VAL A 203 -23.60 -4.39 19.38
CA VAL A 203 -23.82 -3.72 20.67
C VAL A 203 -23.16 -2.34 20.71
N GLY A 204 -21.94 -2.22 20.17
CA GLY A 204 -21.26 -0.93 20.06
C GLY A 204 -21.99 0.05 19.15
N ILE A 205 -22.53 -0.43 18.01
CA ILE A 205 -23.29 0.40 17.06
C ILE A 205 -24.56 0.94 17.70
N ILE A 206 -25.40 0.08 18.31
CA ILE A 206 -26.66 0.54 18.92
C ILE A 206 -26.39 1.52 20.08
N ALA A 207 -25.27 1.35 20.81
CA ALA A 207 -24.87 2.30 21.83
C ALA A 207 -24.52 3.68 21.25
N ILE A 208 -23.75 3.71 20.16
CA ILE A 208 -23.40 4.96 19.45
C ILE A 208 -24.63 5.62 18.84
N ASP A 209 -25.64 4.85 18.46
CA ASP A 209 -26.87 5.38 17.87
C ASP A 209 -27.70 6.22 18.84
N GLY A 210 -27.61 5.94 20.14
CA GLY A 210 -28.26 6.74 21.17
C GLY A 210 -27.44 7.93 21.70
N ILE A 211 -26.31 8.29 21.08
CA ILE A 211 -25.45 9.39 21.55
C ILE A 211 -25.46 10.55 20.55
N GLU A 212 -25.84 11.74 21.02
CA GLU A 212 -25.79 12.99 20.24
C GLU A 212 -24.61 13.88 20.66
N ASP A 213 -24.13 13.77 21.91
CA ASP A 213 -23.00 14.56 22.41
C ASP A 213 -21.69 14.20 21.66
N GLU A 214 -21.28 15.09 20.77
CA GLU A 214 -20.06 14.92 19.98
C GLU A 214 -18.79 14.76 20.83
N LYS A 215 -18.76 15.28 22.07
CA LYS A 215 -17.62 15.05 22.97
C LYS A 215 -17.51 13.58 23.37
N LYS A 216 -18.64 12.91 23.62
CA LYS A 216 -18.68 11.48 23.94
C LYS A 216 -18.38 10.65 22.70
N LEU A 217 -18.91 11.01 21.54
CA LEU A 217 -18.56 10.39 20.26
C LEU A 217 -17.05 10.48 19.99
N THR A 218 -16.44 11.63 20.27
CA THR A 218 -14.98 11.82 20.18
C THR A 218 -14.23 10.88 21.12
N ASN A 219 -14.68 10.76 22.37
CA ASN A 219 -14.07 9.84 23.33
C ASN A 219 -14.17 8.37 22.86
N ILE A 220 -15.29 7.96 22.25
CA ILE A 220 -15.47 6.64 21.66
C ILE A 220 -14.52 6.43 20.48
N ALA A 221 -14.43 7.40 19.56
CA ALA A 221 -13.53 7.36 18.41
C ALA A 221 -12.06 7.15 18.80
N LEU A 222 -11.65 7.75 19.93
CA LEU A 222 -10.29 7.67 20.46
C LEU A 222 -10.02 6.39 21.26
N ASN A 223 -11.01 5.89 22.02
CA ASN A 223 -10.76 4.90 23.08
C ASN A 223 -11.51 3.57 22.94
N SER A 224 -12.45 3.43 22.00
CA SER A 224 -13.19 2.16 21.88
C SER A 224 -12.29 0.99 21.48
N ASN A 225 -12.57 -0.18 22.06
CA ASN A 225 -11.89 -1.44 21.75
C ASN A 225 -12.25 -1.96 20.35
N CYS A 226 -13.35 -1.49 19.75
CA CYS A 226 -13.85 -1.96 18.45
C CYS A 226 -13.59 -0.94 17.34
N LEU A 227 -12.91 -1.36 16.26
CA LEU A 227 -12.56 -0.47 15.14
C LEU A 227 -13.81 0.09 14.44
N ASN A 228 -14.87 -0.72 14.28
CA ASN A 228 -16.13 -0.30 13.67
C ASN A 228 -16.82 0.78 14.50
N SER A 229 -16.85 0.62 15.83
CA SER A 229 -17.39 1.62 16.76
C SER A 229 -16.62 2.93 16.67
N ARG A 230 -15.29 2.87 16.56
CA ARG A 230 -14.48 4.08 16.36
C ARG A 230 -14.80 4.77 15.03
N GLY A 231 -14.95 4.01 13.96
CA GLY A 231 -15.28 4.52 12.63
C GLY A 231 -16.63 5.23 12.63
N LEU A 232 -17.67 4.56 13.15
CA LEU A 232 -19.01 5.14 13.24
C LEU A 232 -19.06 6.36 14.15
N ALA A 233 -18.37 6.33 15.29
CA ALA A 233 -18.32 7.49 16.18
C ALA A 233 -17.62 8.68 15.52
N THR A 234 -16.51 8.46 14.81
CA THR A 234 -15.84 9.49 14.01
C THR A 234 -16.78 10.01 12.90
N ASP A 235 -17.58 9.12 12.30
CA ASP A 235 -18.52 9.50 11.26
C ASP A 235 -19.67 10.39 11.80
N LYS A 236 -20.00 10.30 13.07
CA LYS A 236 -21.01 11.18 13.69
C LYS A 236 -20.46 12.50 14.24
N VAL A 237 -19.15 12.70 14.22
CA VAL A 237 -18.51 13.97 14.65
C VAL A 237 -18.41 14.94 13.47
N TYR A 238 -18.83 16.19 13.69
CA TYR A 238 -18.76 17.27 12.71
C TYR A 238 -18.07 18.53 13.26
N ASN A 239 -17.97 18.67 14.59
CA ASN A 239 -17.29 19.76 15.22
C ASN A 239 -15.79 19.73 14.87
N LEU A 240 -15.32 20.80 14.21
CA LEU A 240 -13.94 20.92 13.74
C LEU A 240 -12.90 20.74 14.84
N LYS A 241 -13.17 21.20 16.07
CA LYS A 241 -12.24 21.01 17.20
C LYS A 241 -12.04 19.53 17.53
N TYR A 242 -13.13 18.77 17.52
CA TYR A 242 -13.09 17.33 17.82
C TYR A 242 -12.53 16.51 16.64
N LEU A 243 -12.86 16.87 15.40
CA LEU A 243 -12.23 16.27 14.22
C LEU A 243 -10.70 16.46 14.23
N LYS A 244 -10.24 17.65 14.61
CA LYS A 244 -8.80 17.92 14.80
C LYS A 244 -8.18 17.00 15.85
N GLU A 245 -8.86 16.82 16.99
CA GLU A 245 -8.39 15.95 18.06
C GLU A 245 -8.24 14.50 17.58
N ILE A 246 -9.23 13.99 16.85
CA ILE A 246 -9.20 12.63 16.26
C ILE A 246 -8.06 12.51 15.23
N ALA A 247 -7.90 13.50 14.35
CA ALA A 247 -6.84 13.54 13.34
C ALA A 247 -5.43 13.57 13.96
N ILE A 248 -5.23 14.34 15.04
CA ILE A 248 -3.93 14.47 15.74
C ILE A 248 -3.61 13.25 16.60
N ALA A 249 -4.62 12.61 17.21
CA ALA A 249 -4.38 11.51 18.14
C ALA A 249 -3.63 10.34 17.50
N ASN A 250 -3.67 10.21 16.16
CA ASN A 250 -2.77 9.48 15.23
C ASN A 250 -2.22 8.12 15.69
N ARG A 251 -2.91 7.45 16.62
CA ARG A 251 -2.57 6.11 17.11
C ARG A 251 -3.06 5.01 16.19
N ASN A 252 -3.95 5.29 15.24
CA ASN A 252 -4.42 4.38 14.19
C ASN A 252 -4.85 5.18 12.95
N ASN A 253 -4.39 4.76 11.77
CA ASN A 253 -4.49 5.51 10.53
C ASN A 253 -5.94 5.77 10.09
N ASP A 254 -6.83 4.79 10.19
CA ASP A 254 -8.15 4.87 9.53
C ASP A 254 -9.04 5.99 10.08
N MET A 255 -9.08 6.16 11.41
CA MET A 255 -9.88 7.23 12.04
C MET A 255 -9.37 8.62 11.69
N ALA A 256 -8.04 8.76 11.57
CA ALA A 256 -7.42 10.02 11.20
C ALA A 256 -7.74 10.40 9.75
N TYR A 257 -7.85 9.41 8.84
CA TYR A 257 -8.31 9.64 7.47
C TYR A 257 -9.80 9.96 7.39
N ILE A 258 -10.67 9.27 8.14
CA ILE A 258 -12.11 9.61 8.20
C ILE A 258 -12.31 11.03 8.72
N ALA A 259 -11.59 11.42 9.76
CA ALA A 259 -11.65 12.79 10.28
C ALA A 259 -11.12 13.81 9.26
N LEU A 260 -10.00 13.51 8.60
CA LEU A 260 -9.40 14.37 7.58
C LEU A 260 -10.32 14.61 6.37
N ASP A 261 -11.07 13.60 5.95
CA ASP A 261 -12.02 13.70 4.83
C ASP A 261 -13.08 14.78 5.08
N LYS A 262 -13.44 15.01 6.35
CA LYS A 262 -14.45 16.00 6.77
C LYS A 262 -13.88 17.39 7.06
N ILE A 263 -12.57 17.55 7.10
CA ILE A 263 -11.92 18.84 7.38
C ILE A 263 -11.60 19.52 6.05
N GLU A 264 -12.21 20.68 5.83
CA GLU A 264 -11.89 21.59 4.71
C GLU A 264 -11.22 22.89 5.18
N ASP A 265 -11.17 23.13 6.50
CA ASP A 265 -10.52 24.31 7.07
C ASP A 265 -9.00 24.21 6.93
N GLU A 266 -8.41 25.04 6.07
CA GLU A 266 -6.98 24.97 5.78
C GLU A 266 -6.09 25.35 6.97
N ASP A 267 -6.54 26.22 7.89
CA ASP A 267 -5.80 26.51 9.12
C ASP A 267 -5.72 25.27 10.01
N LEU A 268 -6.81 24.50 10.06
CA LEU A 268 -6.86 23.25 10.78
C LEU A 268 -5.99 22.18 10.12
N LEU A 269 -6.05 22.06 8.80
CA LEU A 269 -5.21 21.14 8.02
C LEU A 269 -3.73 21.42 8.23
N ARG A 270 -3.33 22.70 8.18
CA ARG A 270 -1.96 23.13 8.49
C ARG A 270 -1.54 22.67 9.89
N ASP A 271 -2.35 22.98 10.91
CA ASP A 271 -2.04 22.60 12.29
C ASP A 271 -1.90 21.09 12.49
N ILE A 272 -2.65 20.29 11.73
CA ILE A 272 -2.56 18.82 11.74
C ILE A 272 -1.29 18.37 11.02
N ALA A 273 -0.97 18.93 9.84
CA ALA A 273 0.22 18.60 9.07
C ALA A 273 1.52 18.84 9.86
N LEU A 274 1.60 19.95 10.61
CA LEU A 274 2.73 20.30 11.47
C LEU A 274 2.94 19.32 12.64
N LYS A 275 1.89 18.60 13.07
CA LYS A 275 1.94 17.64 14.18
C LYS A 275 1.96 16.18 13.76
N ALA A 276 1.63 15.90 12.51
CA ALA A 276 1.62 14.54 11.98
C ALA A 276 3.05 13.99 11.94
N ASP A 277 3.22 12.69 12.19
CA ASP A 277 4.54 12.04 12.09
C ASP A 277 4.73 11.32 10.75
N LYS A 278 3.65 10.72 10.21
CA LYS A 278 3.71 9.86 9.02
C LYS A 278 3.69 10.68 7.73
N VAL A 279 4.65 10.40 6.84
CA VAL A 279 4.83 11.08 5.54
C VAL A 279 3.58 10.92 4.68
N GLU A 280 3.02 9.72 4.56
CA GLU A 280 1.85 9.46 3.71
C GLU A 280 0.62 10.22 4.20
N TYR A 281 0.45 10.38 5.52
CA TYR A 281 -0.63 11.15 6.10
C TYR A 281 -0.45 12.64 5.87
N LYS A 282 0.77 13.17 6.05
CA LYS A 282 1.11 14.56 5.69
C LYS A 282 0.82 14.86 4.22
N SER A 283 1.23 13.99 3.30
CA SER A 283 0.95 14.14 1.87
C SER A 283 -0.55 14.22 1.59
N SER A 284 -1.37 13.38 2.23
CA SER A 284 -2.83 13.48 2.09
C SER A 284 -3.40 14.82 2.55
N ILE A 285 -2.83 15.41 3.60
CA ILE A 285 -3.24 16.74 4.10
C ILE A 285 -2.80 17.84 3.12
N ILE A 286 -1.54 17.82 2.68
CA ILE A 286 -0.96 18.80 1.75
C ILE A 286 -1.75 18.87 0.45
N LYS A 287 -2.27 17.73 -0.04
CA LYS A 287 -3.14 17.70 -1.22
C LYS A 287 -4.40 18.56 -1.07
N LYS A 288 -4.93 18.72 0.15
CA LYS A 288 -6.12 19.52 0.46
C LYS A 288 -5.83 21.01 0.74
N ILE A 289 -4.57 21.42 0.92
CA ILE A 289 -4.19 22.82 1.20
C ILE A 289 -3.85 23.53 -0.11
N TYR A 290 -4.41 24.71 -0.35
CA TYR A 290 -4.15 25.53 -1.53
C TYR A 290 -3.50 26.87 -1.20
N ASP A 291 -3.66 27.34 0.04
CA ASP A 291 -3.02 28.55 0.53
C ASP A 291 -1.50 28.37 0.59
N GLU A 292 -0.78 29.15 -0.23
CA GLU A 292 0.67 29.05 -0.37
C GLU A 292 1.43 29.48 0.90
N GLU A 293 0.88 30.36 1.74
CA GLU A 293 1.50 30.72 3.04
C GLU A 293 1.47 29.53 4.00
N LYS A 294 0.35 28.81 4.03
CA LYS A 294 0.22 27.60 4.86
C LYS A 294 1.12 26.47 4.37
N LEU A 295 1.23 26.29 3.05
CA LEU A 295 2.14 25.34 2.44
C LEU A 295 3.60 25.68 2.75
N LEU A 296 3.98 26.95 2.65
CA LEU A 296 5.29 27.45 3.02
C LEU A 296 5.63 27.13 4.48
N GLU A 297 4.73 27.43 5.42
CA GLU A 297 4.93 27.15 6.84
C GLU A 297 5.18 25.65 7.09
N ILE A 298 4.41 24.77 6.45
CA ILE A 298 4.62 23.31 6.56
C ILE A 298 5.97 22.89 5.97
N GLY A 299 6.36 23.48 4.84
CA GLY A 299 7.62 23.18 4.15
C GLY A 299 8.85 23.54 4.97
N LEU A 300 8.84 24.72 5.58
CA LEU A 300 9.92 25.22 6.45
C LEU A 300 10.05 24.43 7.76
N ASN A 301 8.96 23.81 8.24
CA ASN A 301 8.95 22.99 9.46
C ASN A 301 9.09 21.48 9.19
N SER A 302 9.36 21.08 7.95
CA SER A 302 9.51 19.66 7.57
C SER A 302 10.97 19.29 7.38
N ASP A 303 11.44 18.21 8.01
CA ASP A 303 12.77 17.64 7.73
C ASP A 303 12.76 16.65 6.54
N ASN A 304 11.58 16.35 5.99
CA ASN A 304 11.41 15.33 4.96
C ASN A 304 11.37 15.92 3.55
N ASN A 305 12.33 15.53 2.69
CA ASN A 305 12.45 16.03 1.33
C ASN A 305 11.23 15.72 0.45
N GLN A 306 10.58 14.55 0.60
CA GLN A 306 9.40 14.20 -0.18
C GLN A 306 8.23 15.17 0.09
N ILE A 307 8.05 15.57 1.35
CA ILE A 307 7.05 16.58 1.74
C ILE A 307 7.40 17.94 1.15
N LYS A 308 8.67 18.36 1.25
CA LYS A 308 9.10 19.62 0.66
C LYS A 308 8.93 19.64 -0.85
N GLU A 309 9.23 18.56 -1.55
CA GLU A 309 9.03 18.43 -3.00
C GLU A 309 7.57 18.58 -3.40
N GLU A 310 6.64 17.96 -2.67
CA GLU A 310 5.19 18.06 -2.94
C GLU A 310 4.67 19.50 -2.71
N ILE A 311 5.24 20.20 -1.72
CA ILE A 311 4.94 21.61 -1.45
C ILE A 311 5.49 22.51 -2.56
N VAL A 312 6.73 22.29 -3.00
CA VAL A 312 7.35 23.04 -4.10
C VAL A 312 6.54 22.88 -5.38
N ASP A 313 5.95 21.72 -5.64
CA ASP A 313 5.08 21.52 -6.81
C ASP A 313 3.82 22.40 -6.78
N LYS A 314 3.34 22.76 -5.59
CA LYS A 314 2.10 23.52 -5.38
C LYS A 314 2.29 25.03 -5.16
N ILE A 315 3.50 25.48 -4.86
CA ILE A 315 3.81 26.91 -4.71
C ILE A 315 4.17 27.52 -6.08
N TYR A 316 3.64 28.70 -6.36
CA TYR A 316 3.87 29.47 -7.59
C TYR A 316 4.45 30.85 -7.29
N ASP A 317 4.23 31.38 -6.10
CA ASP A 317 4.83 32.62 -5.64
C ASP A 317 6.35 32.48 -5.51
N GLU A 318 7.08 33.21 -6.35
CA GLU A 318 8.53 33.12 -6.46
C GLU A 318 9.26 33.61 -5.20
N ASP A 319 8.68 34.53 -4.42
CA ASP A 319 9.26 34.97 -3.14
C ASP A 319 9.15 33.86 -2.08
N LYS A 320 8.08 33.07 -2.09
CA LYS A 320 7.95 31.88 -1.23
C LYS A 320 8.88 30.76 -1.65
N LEU A 321 9.04 30.54 -2.96
CA LEU A 321 10.03 29.60 -3.49
C LEU A 321 11.45 30.00 -3.09
N LYS A 322 11.77 31.29 -3.14
CA LYS A 322 13.04 31.84 -2.65
C LYS A 322 13.26 31.54 -1.17
N GLU A 323 12.23 31.67 -0.33
CA GLU A 323 12.33 31.35 1.10
C GLU A 323 12.62 29.86 1.32
N LEU A 324 11.89 28.96 0.65
CA LEU A 324 12.16 27.52 0.69
C LEU A 324 13.55 27.15 0.16
N PHE A 325 14.03 27.85 -0.87
CA PHE A 325 15.38 27.63 -1.40
C PHE A 325 16.44 27.94 -0.35
N ILE A 326 16.28 29.04 0.39
CA ILE A 326 17.26 29.51 1.39
C ILE A 326 17.27 28.60 2.62
N ASP A 327 16.11 28.16 3.09
CA ASP A 327 16.00 27.24 4.25
C ASP A 327 16.56 25.84 3.96
N ASN A 328 16.50 25.42 2.70
CA ASN A 328 16.88 24.07 2.34
C ASN A 328 18.39 23.91 2.11
N THR A 329 18.93 22.72 2.42
CA THR A 329 20.34 22.36 2.14
C THR A 329 20.48 21.34 1.02
N ASP A 330 19.41 20.62 0.68
CA ASP A 330 19.42 19.56 -0.33
C ASP A 330 19.54 20.14 -1.76
N ALA A 331 20.60 19.77 -2.47
CA ALA A 331 20.88 20.29 -3.81
C ALA A 331 19.81 19.89 -4.84
N THR A 332 19.22 18.69 -4.74
CA THR A 332 18.21 18.22 -5.71
C THR A 332 16.92 19.01 -5.60
N LEU A 333 16.46 19.27 -4.38
CA LEU A 333 15.29 20.11 -4.13
C LEU A 333 15.56 21.58 -4.51
N LYS A 334 16.76 22.10 -4.22
CA LYS A 334 17.16 23.45 -4.67
C LYS A 334 17.12 23.60 -6.19
N SER A 335 17.63 22.62 -6.93
CA SER A 335 17.54 22.61 -8.40
C SER A 335 16.09 22.68 -8.87
N LYS A 336 15.21 21.85 -8.29
CA LYS A 336 13.78 21.85 -8.62
C LYS A 336 13.10 23.18 -8.33
N ILE A 337 13.46 23.84 -7.23
CA ILE A 337 12.96 25.18 -6.90
C ILE A 337 13.48 26.22 -7.92
N ALA A 338 14.78 26.22 -8.22
CA ALA A 338 15.40 27.12 -9.18
C ALA A 338 14.78 27.00 -10.58
N GLU A 339 14.42 25.79 -11.00
CA GLU A 339 13.72 25.54 -12.26
C GLU A 339 12.36 26.25 -12.36
N LYS A 340 11.70 26.51 -11.22
CA LYS A 340 10.38 27.19 -11.16
C LYS A 340 10.46 28.71 -11.03
N ILE A 341 11.64 29.30 -10.78
CA ILE A 341 11.81 30.75 -10.61
C ILE A 341 12.24 31.37 -11.94
N ASP A 342 11.53 32.38 -12.41
CA ASP A 342 11.82 33.10 -13.66
C ASP A 342 12.28 34.56 -13.39
N ASP A 343 11.99 35.13 -12.21
CA ASP A 343 12.46 36.47 -11.83
C ASP A 343 13.99 36.48 -11.69
N GLU A 344 14.64 37.15 -12.64
CA GLU A 344 16.10 37.25 -12.71
C GLU A 344 16.73 37.92 -11.48
N ASN A 345 16.02 38.82 -10.79
CA ASN A 345 16.53 39.43 -9.55
C ASN A 345 16.53 38.42 -8.41
N ILE A 346 15.51 37.56 -8.34
CA ILE A 346 15.47 36.46 -7.37
C ILE A 346 16.60 35.48 -7.67
N LEU A 347 16.71 35.01 -8.93
CA LEU A 347 17.76 34.09 -9.37
C LEU A 347 19.17 34.62 -9.05
N TYR A 348 19.43 35.89 -9.38
CA TYR A 348 20.69 36.56 -9.05
C TYR A 348 20.94 36.58 -7.55
N SER A 349 19.94 36.94 -6.74
CA SER A 349 20.08 36.96 -5.27
C SER A 349 20.28 35.58 -4.63
N LEU A 350 19.88 34.51 -5.32
CA LEU A 350 20.06 33.13 -4.88
C LEU A 350 21.44 32.58 -5.24
N TYR A 351 22.09 33.10 -6.29
CA TYR A 351 23.41 32.66 -6.72
C TYR A 351 24.45 32.80 -5.60
N ASP A 352 24.49 33.97 -4.96
CA ASP A 352 25.43 34.28 -3.87
C ASP A 352 25.13 33.49 -2.58
N LYS A 353 23.88 33.08 -2.40
CA LYS A 353 23.41 32.35 -1.21
C LYS A 353 23.54 30.83 -1.35
N ASN A 354 24.11 30.36 -2.45
CA ASN A 354 24.27 28.95 -2.71
C ASN A 354 25.75 28.58 -2.85
N GLU A 355 26.11 27.39 -2.38
CA GLU A 355 27.48 26.88 -2.51
C GLU A 355 27.59 25.80 -3.59
N ASP A 356 26.51 25.09 -3.89
CA ASP A 356 26.50 23.99 -4.86
C ASP A 356 26.57 24.51 -6.31
N ASP A 357 27.65 24.17 -7.00
CA ASP A 357 27.90 24.62 -8.38
C ASP A 357 26.88 24.10 -9.40
N SER A 358 26.26 22.94 -9.15
CA SER A 358 25.24 22.39 -10.06
C SER A 358 23.97 23.24 -10.01
N VAL A 359 23.56 23.64 -8.81
CA VAL A 359 22.41 24.55 -8.61
C VAL A 359 22.75 25.95 -9.13
N LYS A 360 23.96 26.47 -8.86
CA LYS A 360 24.40 27.78 -9.38
C LYS A 360 24.36 27.84 -10.90
N LYS A 361 24.76 26.76 -11.56
CA LYS A 361 24.69 26.64 -13.02
C LYS A 361 23.24 26.79 -13.52
N ILE A 362 22.27 26.12 -12.89
CA ILE A 362 20.84 26.23 -13.24
C ILE A 362 20.34 27.67 -13.09
N LEU A 363 20.71 28.35 -11.99
CA LEU A 363 20.34 29.75 -11.78
C LEU A 363 20.87 30.64 -12.92
N VAL A 364 22.14 30.50 -13.29
CA VAL A 364 22.77 31.26 -14.39
C VAL A 364 22.19 30.91 -15.76
N GLU A 365 21.81 29.66 -15.98
CA GLU A 365 21.12 29.21 -17.20
C GLU A 365 19.74 29.87 -17.39
N LYS A 366 19.16 30.48 -16.35
CA LYS A 366 17.91 31.24 -16.45
C LYS A 366 18.09 32.76 -16.43
N ILE A 367 19.28 33.28 -16.11
CA ILE A 367 19.57 34.72 -16.15
C ILE A 367 19.98 35.15 -17.57
N TYR A 368 19.42 36.27 -18.05
CA TYR A 368 19.71 36.91 -19.34
C TYR A 368 20.18 38.35 -19.18
N ASN A 369 19.95 38.98 -18.02
CA ASN A 369 20.44 40.30 -17.69
C ASN A 369 21.97 40.31 -17.72
N GLU A 370 22.52 41.05 -18.68
CA GLU A 370 23.93 41.03 -18.98
C GLU A 370 24.78 41.67 -17.87
N ASP A 371 24.24 42.61 -17.11
CA ASP A 371 24.94 43.22 -15.97
C ASP A 371 25.11 42.19 -14.84
N TYR A 372 24.07 41.41 -14.53
CA TYR A 372 24.15 40.31 -13.57
C TYR A 372 25.14 39.23 -13.99
N LEU A 373 25.12 38.85 -15.28
CA LEU A 373 26.07 37.87 -15.82
C LEU A 373 27.51 38.36 -15.74
N LYS A 374 27.78 39.65 -16.02
CA LYS A 374 29.11 40.25 -15.90
C LYS A 374 29.60 40.28 -14.46
N GLU A 375 28.75 40.59 -13.49
CA GLU A 375 29.12 40.56 -12.07
C GLU A 375 29.45 39.13 -11.62
N ILE A 376 28.60 38.14 -11.94
CA ILE A 376 28.86 36.73 -11.61
C ILE A 376 30.18 36.25 -12.24
N LEU A 377 30.46 36.64 -13.49
CA LEU A 377 31.65 36.21 -14.21
C LEU A 377 32.96 36.64 -13.51
N LYS A 378 33.00 37.84 -12.94
CA LYS A 378 34.20 38.39 -12.27
C LYS A 378 34.66 37.54 -11.10
N ASP A 379 33.71 36.96 -10.37
CA ASP A 379 33.96 36.22 -9.12
C ASP A 379 33.86 34.69 -9.29
N SER A 380 33.59 34.18 -10.50
CA SER A 380 33.30 32.76 -10.73
C SER A 380 34.54 31.93 -11.09
N ASP A 381 35.04 31.13 -10.13
CA ASP A 381 36.10 30.15 -10.38
C ASP A 381 35.62 28.89 -11.15
N ASN A 382 34.31 28.61 -11.16
CA ASN A 382 33.78 27.40 -11.80
C ASN A 382 33.65 27.57 -13.32
N ALA A 383 34.40 26.76 -14.07
CA ALA A 383 34.43 26.75 -15.53
C ALA A 383 33.06 26.48 -16.19
N SER A 384 32.22 25.63 -15.60
CA SER A 384 30.90 25.32 -16.16
C SER A 384 29.96 26.52 -16.08
N ILE A 385 30.04 27.28 -14.99
CA ILE A 385 29.29 28.53 -14.81
C ILE A 385 29.79 29.58 -15.80
N ARG A 386 31.11 29.81 -15.87
CA ARG A 386 31.69 30.76 -16.83
C ARG A 386 31.30 30.43 -18.27
N LYS A 387 31.35 29.15 -18.66
CA LYS A 387 30.91 28.69 -19.99
C LYS A 387 29.43 29.03 -20.24
N ALA A 388 28.54 28.78 -19.28
CA ALA A 388 27.12 29.12 -19.42
C ALA A 388 26.89 30.63 -19.61
N ILE A 389 27.68 31.46 -18.93
CA ILE A 389 27.65 32.93 -19.08
C ILE A 389 28.11 33.36 -20.48
N VAL A 390 29.25 32.85 -20.94
CA VAL A 390 29.86 33.24 -22.23
C VAL A 390 28.95 32.91 -23.40
N ASN A 391 28.23 31.79 -23.33
CA ASN A 391 27.22 31.43 -24.31
C ASN A 391 26.12 32.49 -24.45
N LYS A 392 25.87 33.32 -23.43
CA LYS A 392 24.81 34.33 -23.41
C LYS A 392 25.30 35.77 -23.61
N ILE A 393 26.49 36.12 -23.12
CA ILE A 393 27.03 37.49 -23.22
C ILE A 393 27.25 37.90 -24.68
N THR A 394 26.93 39.15 -25.02
CA THR A 394 27.15 39.77 -26.33
C THR A 394 28.09 40.97 -26.29
N ASP A 395 28.38 41.49 -25.09
CA ASP A 395 29.30 42.60 -24.87
C ASP A 395 30.70 42.30 -25.40
N ILE A 396 31.09 43.05 -26.43
CA ILE A 396 32.33 42.85 -27.17
C ILE A 396 33.57 43.02 -26.28
N TYR A 397 33.56 43.96 -25.32
CA TYR A 397 34.71 44.19 -24.45
C TYR A 397 34.91 43.01 -23.49
N THR A 398 33.82 42.55 -22.87
CA THR A 398 33.81 41.41 -21.96
C THR A 398 34.22 40.13 -22.71
N LEU A 399 33.71 39.90 -23.92
CA LEU A 399 34.10 38.75 -24.74
C LEU A 399 35.59 38.79 -25.11
N ASN A 400 36.17 39.96 -25.44
CA ASN A 400 37.61 40.04 -25.70
C ASN A 400 38.43 39.73 -24.44
N GLU A 401 38.01 40.23 -23.27
CA GLU A 401 38.68 39.95 -21.99
C GLU A 401 38.68 38.45 -21.67
N ILE A 402 37.55 37.78 -21.86
CA ILE A 402 37.44 36.32 -21.68
C ILE A 402 38.32 35.59 -22.70
N ALA A 403 38.24 35.97 -23.98
CA ALA A 403 38.98 35.31 -25.05
C ALA A 403 40.49 35.38 -24.85
N GLU A 404 41.00 36.44 -24.24
CA GLU A 404 42.42 36.62 -23.97
C GLU A 404 42.87 35.98 -22.65
N ASN A 405 42.00 35.90 -21.63
CA ASN A 405 42.43 35.65 -20.24
C ASN A 405 41.80 34.43 -19.55
N ASP A 406 40.69 33.84 -20.03
CA ASP A 406 40.07 32.70 -19.33
C ASP A 406 41.03 31.50 -19.28
N GLU A 407 41.15 30.84 -18.14
CA GLU A 407 42.05 29.69 -17.97
C GLU A 407 41.63 28.48 -18.84
N VAL A 408 40.34 28.35 -19.15
CA VAL A 408 39.77 27.22 -19.86
C VAL A 408 39.66 27.54 -21.35
N TRP A 409 40.45 26.81 -22.16
CA TRP A 409 40.55 27.05 -23.60
C TRP A 409 39.19 26.94 -24.33
N GLN A 410 38.29 26.05 -23.88
CA GLN A 410 36.95 25.95 -24.48
C GLN A 410 36.16 27.26 -24.36
N ILE A 411 36.33 27.96 -23.23
CA ILE A 411 35.64 29.22 -22.98
C ILE A 411 36.25 30.32 -23.85
N ARG A 412 37.59 30.36 -23.98
CA ARG A 412 38.29 31.27 -24.91
C ARG A 412 37.84 31.07 -26.35
N ALA A 413 37.75 29.81 -26.80
CA ALA A 413 37.31 29.46 -28.16
C ALA A 413 35.87 29.96 -28.43
N ILE A 414 34.93 29.72 -27.52
CA ILE A 414 33.55 30.22 -27.65
C ILE A 414 33.53 31.75 -27.67
N ALA A 415 34.32 32.42 -26.84
CA ALA A 415 34.38 33.88 -26.82
C ALA A 415 34.92 34.46 -28.15
N TYR A 416 35.98 33.88 -28.71
CA TYR A 416 36.49 34.25 -30.05
C TYR A 416 35.45 34.03 -31.14
N GLU A 417 34.72 32.92 -31.09
CA GLU A 417 33.63 32.64 -32.02
C GLU A 417 32.56 33.74 -31.97
N LYS A 418 32.08 34.09 -30.76
CA LYS A 418 31.05 35.13 -30.58
C LYS A 418 31.52 36.53 -31.00
N LEU A 419 32.83 36.77 -31.02
CA LEU A 419 33.46 37.97 -31.57
C LEU A 419 33.56 37.96 -33.11
N GLY A 420 33.16 36.87 -33.78
CA GLY A 420 33.36 36.65 -35.20
C GLY A 420 34.81 36.36 -35.58
N LYS A 421 35.67 36.03 -34.61
CA LYS A 421 37.10 35.73 -34.79
C LYS A 421 37.30 34.22 -34.90
N ILE A 422 36.93 33.66 -36.05
CA ILE A 422 36.95 32.21 -36.28
C ILE A 422 38.38 31.65 -36.21
N GLU A 423 39.37 32.30 -36.82
CA GLU A 423 40.74 31.77 -36.83
C GLU A 423 41.34 31.64 -35.42
N PRO A 424 41.27 32.66 -34.54
CA PRO A 424 41.67 32.52 -33.14
C PRO A 424 40.87 31.47 -32.36
N ALA A 425 39.56 31.36 -32.61
CA ALA A 425 38.73 30.33 -31.97
C ALA A 425 39.22 28.92 -32.32
N LEU A 426 39.60 28.70 -33.57
CA LEU A 426 40.18 27.43 -34.01
C LEU A 426 41.55 27.19 -33.41
N GLU A 427 42.44 28.18 -33.41
CA GLU A 427 43.78 28.07 -32.82
C GLU A 427 43.71 27.58 -31.36
N GLU A 428 42.76 28.10 -30.56
CA GLU A 428 42.54 27.62 -29.19
C GLU A 428 42.23 26.12 -29.13
N ILE A 429 41.42 25.61 -30.04
CA ILE A 429 41.07 24.19 -30.09
C ILE A 429 42.27 23.36 -30.55
N LEU A 430 43.02 23.84 -31.55
CA LEU A 430 44.20 23.15 -32.09
C LEU A 430 45.30 23.00 -31.05
N ASN A 431 45.57 24.07 -30.31
CA ASN A 431 46.67 24.09 -29.36
C ASN A 431 46.39 23.25 -28.10
N ASN A 432 45.13 22.93 -27.82
CA ASN A 432 44.70 22.27 -26.59
C ASN A 432 44.06 20.90 -26.80
N THR A 433 44.09 20.37 -28.04
CA THR A 433 43.58 19.03 -28.34
C THR A 433 44.63 18.17 -29.05
N ASN A 434 44.74 16.89 -28.65
CA ASN A 434 45.74 15.96 -29.19
C ASN A 434 45.43 15.45 -30.62
N ASP A 435 44.28 15.81 -31.19
CA ASP A 435 43.82 15.38 -32.52
C ASP A 435 43.75 16.56 -33.51
N SER A 436 44.56 17.60 -33.26
CA SER A 436 44.38 18.97 -33.77
C SER A 436 44.59 19.17 -35.26
N GLU A 437 45.53 18.49 -35.92
CA GLU A 437 45.74 18.66 -37.37
C GLU A 437 44.51 18.19 -38.18
N LEU A 438 43.96 17.00 -37.86
CA LEU A 438 42.74 16.50 -38.51
C LEU A 438 41.48 17.31 -38.14
N PHE A 439 41.48 17.90 -36.94
CA PHE A 439 40.45 18.83 -36.50
C PHE A 439 40.44 20.14 -37.32
N TYR A 440 41.63 20.69 -37.60
CA TYR A 440 41.80 21.89 -38.42
C TYR A 440 41.33 21.67 -39.85
N ASP A 441 41.76 20.55 -40.44
CA ASP A 441 41.46 20.21 -41.83
C ASP A 441 39.97 19.96 -42.01
N SER A 442 39.34 19.24 -41.06
CA SER A 442 37.89 19.00 -41.08
C SER A 442 37.08 20.29 -40.90
N TYR A 443 37.44 21.19 -39.98
CA TYR A 443 36.69 22.45 -39.81
C TYR A 443 36.92 23.41 -40.99
N ASN A 444 38.15 23.57 -41.49
CA ASN A 444 38.44 24.45 -42.63
C ASN A 444 37.73 24.05 -43.92
N GLU A 445 37.50 22.75 -44.12
CA GLU A 445 36.74 22.22 -45.25
C GLU A 445 35.24 22.53 -45.14
N TYR A 446 34.74 22.80 -43.92
CA TYR A 446 33.31 22.91 -43.61
C TYR A 446 32.87 24.23 -42.96
N LYS A 447 33.78 25.20 -42.80
CA LYS A 447 33.51 26.53 -42.23
C LYS A 447 32.41 27.32 -42.97
N ASP A 448 32.19 26.99 -44.25
CA ASP A 448 31.17 27.61 -45.10
C ASP A 448 29.75 27.03 -44.88
N LEU A 449 29.56 26.09 -43.94
CA LEU A 449 28.30 25.38 -43.67
C LEU A 449 27.58 25.80 -42.38
N GLU A 450 28.01 26.93 -41.76
CA GLU A 450 27.39 27.53 -40.57
C GLU A 450 27.22 26.53 -39.41
N VAL A 451 28.29 25.83 -39.02
CA VAL A 451 28.31 25.01 -37.80
C VAL A 451 29.03 25.80 -36.71
N GLU A 452 28.36 26.08 -35.60
CA GLU A 452 28.99 26.75 -34.46
C GLU A 452 30.08 25.85 -33.84
N ILE A 453 31.22 26.44 -33.50
CA ILE A 453 32.33 25.84 -32.76
C ILE A 453 31.80 25.31 -31.41
N SER A 454 30.85 26.01 -30.79
CA SER A 454 30.13 25.58 -29.58
C SER A 454 29.54 24.16 -29.72
N ASP A 455 28.74 23.91 -30.77
CA ASP A 455 28.08 22.64 -31.09
C ASP A 455 29.10 21.54 -31.47
N PHE A 456 30.16 21.94 -32.18
CA PHE A 456 31.22 21.02 -32.61
C PHE A 456 32.08 20.54 -31.43
N ILE A 457 32.41 21.42 -30.47
CA ILE A 457 33.13 21.06 -29.25
C ILE A 457 32.32 20.09 -28.40
N GLU A 458 31.00 20.31 -28.27
CA GLU A 458 30.11 19.44 -27.48
C GLU A 458 30.02 18.03 -28.08
N ASN A 459 30.06 17.93 -29.41
CA ASN A 459 29.92 16.67 -30.15
C ASN A 459 31.25 16.14 -30.72
N LYS A 460 32.39 16.65 -30.25
CA LYS A 460 33.73 16.41 -30.82
C LYS A 460 34.02 14.94 -31.12
N LYS A 461 33.81 14.06 -30.14
CA LYS A 461 34.09 12.62 -30.29
C LYS A 461 33.28 12.00 -31.44
N PHE A 462 32.03 12.43 -31.61
CA PHE A 462 31.13 11.92 -32.63
C PHE A 462 31.52 12.40 -34.05
N PHE A 463 31.87 13.67 -34.22
CA PHE A 463 32.40 14.18 -35.49
C PHE A 463 33.68 13.45 -35.90
N MET A 464 34.60 13.26 -34.94
CA MET A 464 35.84 12.52 -35.16
C MET A 464 35.57 11.05 -35.52
N ASP A 465 34.70 10.34 -34.80
CA ASP A 465 34.38 8.94 -35.11
C ASP A 465 33.68 8.77 -36.48
N THR A 466 33.00 9.80 -36.98
CA THR A 466 32.24 9.78 -38.23
C THR A 466 33.08 10.12 -39.46
N LEU A 467 33.97 11.11 -39.36
CA LEU A 467 34.76 11.61 -40.49
C LEU A 467 36.16 10.96 -40.58
N LEU A 468 36.75 10.53 -39.46
CA LEU A 468 38.14 10.06 -39.38
C LEU A 468 38.30 8.56 -39.68
N ILE A 469 37.39 7.73 -39.16
CA ILE A 469 37.44 6.26 -39.29
C ILE A 469 37.33 5.76 -40.74
N PRO A 470 36.56 6.41 -41.63
CA PRO A 470 36.53 6.10 -43.06
C PRO A 470 37.84 6.48 -43.77
N TYR A 471 38.49 7.58 -43.37
CA TYR A 471 39.69 8.09 -44.05
C TYR A 471 40.93 7.21 -43.80
N GLU A 472 41.18 6.81 -42.55
CA GLU A 472 42.30 5.91 -42.20
C GLU A 472 42.16 4.52 -42.84
N LYS A 473 40.93 4.01 -42.98
CA LYS A 473 40.67 2.72 -43.63
C LYS A 473 40.78 2.79 -45.15
N THR A 474 40.40 3.92 -45.75
CA THR A 474 40.54 4.14 -47.20
C THR A 474 42.00 4.37 -47.60
N LEU A 475 42.83 5.01 -46.76
CA LEU A 475 44.28 5.10 -47.00
C LEU A 475 44.95 3.70 -47.02
N SER A 476 44.55 2.80 -46.10
CA SER A 476 44.96 1.38 -46.12
C SER A 476 44.40 0.62 -47.33
N TYR A 477 43.23 1.00 -47.84
CA TYR A 477 42.63 0.41 -49.05
C TYR A 477 43.46 0.76 -50.30
N TYR A 478 43.85 2.03 -50.48
CA TYR A 478 44.67 2.48 -51.61
C TYR A 478 46.14 2.08 -51.51
N GLN A 479 46.77 2.16 -50.32
CA GLN A 479 48.14 1.67 -50.11
C GLN A 479 48.29 0.17 -50.38
N LYS A 480 47.22 -0.63 -50.23
CA LYS A 480 47.20 -2.07 -50.58
C LYS A 480 46.63 -2.39 -51.96
N LEU A 481 46.19 -1.38 -52.71
CA LEU A 481 45.75 -1.49 -54.10
C LEU A 481 46.90 -1.21 -55.05
N ASP A 482 47.83 -0.32 -54.69
CA ASP A 482 49.06 -0.05 -55.46
C ASP A 482 50.00 -1.27 -55.48
N ASP A 483 50.04 -2.04 -54.39
CA ASP A 483 50.76 -3.33 -54.34
C ASP A 483 50.07 -4.49 -55.10
N ARG A 484 48.86 -4.29 -55.67
CA ARG A 484 48.04 -5.37 -56.26
C ARG A 484 47.74 -5.24 -57.76
N TYR A 485 48.46 -4.39 -58.48
CA TYR A 485 48.60 -4.50 -59.94
C TYR A 485 50.06 -4.29 -60.39
N PRO A 486 50.86 -5.36 -60.37
CA PRO A 486 51.40 -5.84 -61.63
C PRO A 486 50.73 -7.17 -61.98
N LEU A 487 50.26 -7.27 -63.22
CA LEU A 487 49.70 -8.47 -63.83
C LEU A 487 50.55 -9.72 -63.53
N LYS A 488 50.07 -10.64 -62.67
CA LYS A 488 49.96 -12.11 -62.91
C LYS A 488 49.79 -12.96 -61.64
N GLU A 489 48.84 -13.90 -61.76
CA GLU A 489 48.79 -15.30 -61.32
C GLU A 489 49.06 -15.72 -59.86
N LEU A 490 47.97 -16.27 -59.27
CA LEU A 490 47.86 -17.53 -58.48
C LEU A 490 48.62 -17.60 -57.12
N GLU A 491 48.16 -18.18 -56.02
CA GLU A 491 47.13 -19.18 -55.71
C GLU A 491 46.87 -19.16 -54.19
N ASP A 492 45.66 -19.56 -53.80
CA ASP A 492 45.23 -20.16 -52.51
C ASP A 492 45.21 -19.39 -51.16
N THR A 493 44.01 -18.89 -50.80
CA THR A 493 43.12 -19.45 -49.76
C THR A 493 41.93 -18.50 -49.62
N SER A 494 40.82 -18.82 -50.31
CA SER A 494 39.61 -17.99 -50.36
C SER A 494 38.89 -17.88 -49.02
N GLU A 495 39.03 -18.86 -48.12
CA GLU A 495 38.34 -18.87 -46.82
C GLU A 495 38.84 -17.80 -45.85
N ASN A 496 40.17 -17.63 -45.68
CA ASN A 496 40.74 -16.61 -44.79
C ASN A 496 40.45 -15.17 -45.25
N LYS A 497 40.32 -14.94 -46.56
CA LYS A 497 39.96 -13.62 -47.10
C LYS A 497 38.47 -13.32 -46.92
N ILE A 498 37.60 -14.32 -47.09
CA ILE A 498 36.15 -14.15 -46.94
C ILE A 498 35.79 -13.97 -45.46
N GLU A 499 36.43 -14.70 -44.55
CA GLU A 499 36.18 -14.59 -43.11
C GLU A 499 36.65 -13.24 -42.55
N LEU A 500 37.84 -12.77 -42.97
CA LEU A 500 38.32 -11.42 -42.65
C LEU A 500 37.43 -10.31 -43.23
N ILE A 501 36.85 -10.52 -44.42
CA ILE A 501 35.89 -9.58 -45.02
C ILE A 501 34.58 -9.57 -44.22
N LYS A 502 34.05 -10.75 -43.82
CA LYS A 502 32.82 -10.87 -43.03
C LYS A 502 32.98 -10.27 -41.63
N GLU A 503 34.09 -10.54 -40.95
CA GLU A 503 34.37 -10.01 -39.61
C GLU A 503 34.50 -8.48 -39.63
N ARG A 504 35.09 -7.92 -40.69
CA ARG A 504 35.18 -6.47 -40.92
C ARG A 504 33.83 -5.86 -41.31
N GLU A 505 33.01 -6.57 -42.06
CA GLU A 505 31.65 -6.16 -42.41
C GLU A 505 30.74 -6.08 -41.17
N GLU A 506 30.84 -7.06 -40.26
CA GLU A 506 30.12 -7.05 -38.98
C GLU A 506 30.57 -5.91 -38.05
N LEU A 507 31.88 -5.60 -38.02
CA LEU A 507 32.38 -4.43 -37.29
C LEU A 507 31.81 -3.12 -37.86
N CYS A 508 31.73 -2.99 -39.19
CA CYS A 508 31.08 -1.84 -39.83
C CYS A 508 29.59 -1.75 -39.48
N LYS A 509 28.84 -2.87 -39.54
CA LYS A 509 27.42 -2.90 -39.15
C LYS A 509 27.19 -2.49 -37.69
N LYS A 510 28.06 -2.93 -36.77
CA LYS A 510 27.99 -2.52 -35.35
C LYS A 510 28.19 -1.01 -35.19
N LYS A 511 29.18 -0.43 -35.87
CA LYS A 511 29.45 1.01 -35.84
C LYS A 511 28.32 1.83 -36.47
N ILE A 512 27.73 1.37 -37.56
CA ILE A 512 26.55 2.00 -38.17
C ILE A 512 25.35 1.98 -37.20
N LYS A 513 25.17 0.91 -36.43
CA LYS A 513 24.13 0.82 -35.41
C LYS A 513 24.35 1.80 -34.24
N GLU A 514 25.59 1.95 -33.79
CA GLU A 514 25.97 2.96 -32.78
C GLU A 514 25.75 4.39 -33.31
N PHE A 515 26.13 4.66 -34.55
CA PHE A 515 25.89 5.92 -35.24
C PHE A 515 24.39 6.26 -35.35
N LYS A 516 23.56 5.29 -35.77
CA LYS A 516 22.08 5.41 -35.82
C LYS A 516 21.46 5.83 -34.48
N THR A 517 21.99 5.28 -33.38
CA THR A 517 21.45 5.55 -32.04
C THR A 517 21.81 6.95 -31.54
N ASN A 518 23.00 7.45 -31.91
CA ASN A 518 23.50 8.74 -31.45
C ASN A 518 23.06 9.92 -32.33
N ILE A 519 22.95 9.75 -33.65
CA ILE A 519 22.53 10.84 -34.55
C ILE A 519 21.09 11.28 -34.34
N ASN A 520 20.23 10.42 -33.79
CA ASN A 520 18.85 10.78 -33.41
C ASN A 520 18.78 11.71 -32.18
N LYS A 521 19.92 12.04 -31.56
CA LYS A 521 20.03 13.03 -30.47
C LYS A 521 20.48 14.41 -30.97
N VAL A 522 20.84 14.53 -32.25
CA VAL A 522 21.23 15.78 -32.91
C VAL A 522 19.98 16.45 -33.49
N SER A 523 19.96 17.78 -33.61
CA SER A 523 18.88 18.51 -34.28
C SER A 523 18.68 18.02 -35.72
N SER A 524 17.46 18.13 -36.26
CA SER A 524 17.15 17.70 -37.63
C SER A 524 18.03 18.38 -38.67
N GLU A 525 18.31 19.68 -38.48
CA GLU A 525 19.15 20.48 -39.36
C GLU A 525 20.63 20.04 -39.32
N GLY A 526 21.17 19.76 -38.13
CA GLY A 526 22.53 19.22 -37.99
C GLY A 526 22.68 17.82 -38.62
N LYS A 527 21.65 16.98 -38.49
CA LYS A 527 21.61 15.64 -39.09
C LYS A 527 21.66 15.70 -40.63
N ASP A 528 20.88 16.57 -41.25
CA ASP A 528 20.85 16.72 -42.70
C ASP A 528 22.17 17.26 -43.25
N LYS A 529 22.80 18.21 -42.53
CA LYS A 529 24.15 18.71 -42.87
C LYS A 529 25.20 17.61 -42.79
N ILE A 530 25.20 16.77 -41.75
CA ILE A 530 26.15 15.64 -41.62
C ILE A 530 26.00 14.62 -42.76
N LEU A 531 24.76 14.29 -43.15
CA LEU A 531 24.51 13.37 -44.27
C LEU A 531 24.95 13.95 -45.62
N TYR A 532 24.73 15.24 -45.84
CA TYR A 532 25.21 15.93 -47.02
C TYR A 532 26.75 15.92 -47.11
N LEU A 533 27.41 16.21 -45.99
CA LEU A 533 28.87 16.17 -45.88
C LEU A 533 29.44 14.80 -46.23
N ALA A 534 28.84 13.73 -45.70
CA ALA A 534 29.27 12.37 -45.98
C ALA A 534 29.14 12.00 -47.47
N LEU A 535 28.20 12.58 -48.24
CA LEU A 535 28.07 12.38 -49.70
C LEU A 535 29.06 13.19 -50.54
N SER A 536 29.65 14.24 -49.97
CA SER A 536 30.62 15.06 -50.70
C SER A 536 32.01 14.41 -50.77
N GLN A 537 32.27 13.41 -49.93
CA GLN A 537 33.55 12.72 -49.88
C GLN A 537 33.56 11.51 -50.81
N GLU A 538 34.58 11.34 -51.67
CA GLU A 538 34.75 10.16 -52.55
C GLU A 538 35.12 8.87 -51.78
N ASN A 539 34.36 8.52 -50.74
CA ASN A 539 34.61 7.41 -49.83
C ASN A 539 33.40 6.46 -49.78
N TYR A 540 33.66 5.22 -50.16
CA TYR A 540 32.66 4.15 -50.18
C TYR A 540 31.90 3.98 -48.86
N GLU A 541 32.58 4.04 -47.71
CA GLU A 541 31.94 3.80 -46.41
C GLU A 541 31.06 4.99 -46.00
N ASN A 542 31.43 6.22 -46.35
CA ASN A 542 30.61 7.41 -46.09
C ASN A 542 29.32 7.35 -46.89
N HIS A 543 29.43 7.04 -48.18
CA HIS A 543 28.28 6.90 -49.07
C HIS A 543 27.38 5.74 -48.63
N LYS A 544 27.96 4.65 -48.12
CA LYS A 544 27.22 3.54 -47.51
C LYS A 544 26.41 3.99 -46.29
N VAL A 545 27.04 4.72 -45.37
CA VAL A 545 26.40 5.26 -44.17
C VAL A 545 25.23 6.15 -44.56
N VAL A 546 25.41 7.04 -45.55
CA VAL A 546 24.33 7.92 -46.02
C VAL A 546 23.16 7.10 -46.57
N VAL A 547 23.42 6.18 -47.49
CA VAL A 547 22.37 5.32 -48.06
C VAL A 547 21.63 4.56 -46.97
N GLU A 548 22.33 3.99 -45.98
CA GLU A 548 21.70 3.23 -44.90
C GLU A 548 20.88 4.07 -43.91
N LEU A 549 21.03 5.40 -43.91
CA LEU A 549 20.38 6.31 -42.95
C LEU A 549 19.31 7.18 -43.55
N THR A 550 19.52 7.65 -44.77
CA THR A 550 18.53 8.50 -45.42
C THR A 550 17.35 7.65 -45.89
N ASN A 551 16.15 8.18 -45.72
CA ASN A 551 14.95 7.70 -46.40
C ASN A 551 14.49 8.72 -47.46
N ASP A 552 15.31 9.73 -47.72
CA ASP A 552 15.07 10.73 -48.75
C ASP A 552 15.22 10.07 -50.12
N ARG A 553 14.08 9.92 -50.80
CA ARG A 553 13.98 9.33 -52.13
C ARG A 553 14.82 10.07 -53.17
N GLU A 554 14.94 11.39 -53.06
CA GLU A 554 15.69 12.20 -54.03
C GLU A 554 17.19 11.93 -53.91
N ILE A 555 17.69 11.93 -52.67
CA ILE A 555 19.09 11.59 -52.37
C ILE A 555 19.41 10.17 -52.80
N LEU A 556 18.58 9.18 -52.44
CA LEU A 556 18.81 7.78 -52.82
C LEU A 556 18.78 7.58 -54.33
N ASN A 557 17.86 8.23 -55.05
CA ASN A 557 17.79 8.15 -56.52
C ASN A 557 19.02 8.76 -57.18
N LYS A 558 19.54 9.88 -56.64
CA LYS A 558 20.75 10.52 -57.13
C LYS A 558 21.95 9.57 -57.01
N ILE A 559 22.14 8.97 -55.83
CA ILE A 559 23.21 7.99 -55.58
C ILE A 559 23.06 6.76 -56.47
N ALA A 560 21.85 6.20 -56.58
CA ALA A 560 21.57 5.00 -57.37
C ALA A 560 21.86 5.15 -58.88
N ARG A 561 21.77 6.38 -59.41
CA ARG A 561 21.93 6.68 -60.84
C ARG A 561 23.26 7.34 -61.18
N ASP A 562 24.06 7.71 -60.18
CA ASP A 562 25.35 8.35 -60.41
C ASP A 562 26.35 7.34 -61.01
N GLU A 563 26.74 7.55 -62.26
CA GLU A 563 27.66 6.66 -62.97
C GLU A 563 29.05 6.60 -62.31
N ASN A 564 29.44 7.67 -61.62
CA ASN A 564 30.73 7.78 -60.92
C ASN A 564 30.69 7.16 -59.51
N GLU A 565 29.51 6.81 -59.01
CA GLU A 565 29.33 6.20 -57.70
C GLU A 565 29.79 4.73 -57.66
N PHE A 566 30.22 4.27 -56.48
CA PHE A 566 30.65 2.90 -56.26
C PHE A 566 29.53 1.90 -56.60
N PRO A 567 29.78 0.86 -57.43
CA PRO A 567 28.73 -0.06 -57.89
C PRO A 567 27.95 -0.77 -56.77
N ARG A 568 28.59 -1.02 -55.62
CA ARG A 568 27.93 -1.60 -54.45
C ARG A 568 27.04 -0.59 -53.71
N ILE A 569 27.41 0.69 -53.66
CA ILE A 569 26.58 1.74 -53.07
C ILE A 569 25.35 1.99 -53.94
N LYS A 570 25.52 2.04 -55.27
CA LYS A 570 24.39 2.09 -56.21
C LYS A 570 23.38 0.98 -55.97
N LYS A 571 23.87 -0.27 -55.87
CA LYS A 571 23.00 -1.43 -55.58
C LYS A 571 22.33 -1.34 -54.21
N LEU A 572 23.04 -0.84 -53.20
CA LEU A 572 22.48 -0.65 -51.87
C LEU A 572 21.40 0.45 -51.87
N ALA A 573 21.62 1.55 -52.58
CA ALA A 573 20.65 2.63 -52.74
C ALA A 573 19.42 2.17 -53.53
N GLN A 574 19.62 1.37 -54.59
CA GLN A 574 18.54 0.74 -55.35
C GLN A 574 17.73 -0.23 -54.49
N ALA A 575 18.39 -1.14 -53.76
CA ALA A 575 17.71 -2.07 -52.86
C ALA A 575 16.91 -1.33 -51.77
N LYS A 576 17.44 -0.22 -51.27
CA LYS A 576 16.74 0.59 -50.27
C LYS A 576 15.58 1.41 -50.85
N LEU A 577 15.71 1.90 -52.09
CA LEU A 577 14.58 2.50 -52.83
C LEU A 577 13.48 1.46 -53.06
N GLU A 578 13.84 0.23 -53.44
CA GLU A 578 12.91 -0.89 -53.59
C GLU A 578 12.21 -1.23 -52.26
N GLU A 579 12.92 -1.26 -51.13
CA GLU A 579 12.31 -1.43 -49.79
C GLU A 579 11.34 -0.29 -49.44
N ILE A 580 11.67 0.96 -49.78
CA ILE A 580 10.79 2.12 -49.55
C ILE A 580 9.56 2.08 -50.47
N ASP A 581 9.71 1.55 -51.69
CA ASP A 581 8.64 1.46 -52.69
C ASP A 581 7.71 0.24 -52.47
N ASP A 582 8.22 -0.86 -51.90
CA ASP A 582 7.42 -2.02 -51.45
C ASP A 582 6.61 -1.71 -50.16
N ILE A 583 6.93 -0.62 -49.44
CA ILE A 583 6.17 -0.13 -48.28
C ILE A 583 5.06 0.87 -48.72
N ILE A 584 4.38 0.66 -49.85
CA ILE A 584 3.13 1.36 -50.16
C ILE A 584 2.09 0.40 -50.76
N ILE A 585 0.99 0.17 -50.00
CA ILE A 585 -0.27 -0.59 -50.21
C ILE A 585 -0.27 -1.96 -49.48
N ILE A 586 -0.83 -2.16 -48.27
CA ILE A 586 -1.86 -1.51 -47.43
C ILE A 586 -1.41 -1.52 -45.97
#